data_AF-A0AAW0LCH1-F1
#
_entry.id   AF-A0AAW0LCH1-F1
#
_cell.length_a   1.000
_cell.length_b   1.000
_cell.length_c   1.000
_cell.angle_alpha   90.00
_cell.angle_beta   90.00
_cell.angle_gamma   90.00
#
_symmetry.space_group_name_H-M   'P 1'
#
loop_
_entity.id
_entity.type
_entity.pdbx_description
1 polymer ?
#
loop_
_entity_poly.entity_id
_entity_poly.type
_entity_poly.pdbx_seq_one_letter_code
_entity_poly.pdbx_strand_id
1 'polypeptide(L)'
;MSCEKPVNSSLYLDTSTCNNDSSSNYVSHSSKRYRYVEVGKTNAIDVGDSCQVEKMFRTSWPRNDDPNISYTDIHNELEYGFEISWLYGICESFCERGTYCYHNDDNSVQCAYNGA
;
A
#
# COMPACT_ATOMS: atom_id res chain seq x y z
N MET A 1 4.08 -10.24 -4.69
CA MET A 1 4.90 -10.30 -5.93
C MET A 1 5.50 -11.69 -6.06
N SER A 2 5.70 -12.16 -7.30
CA SER A 2 6.18 -13.50 -7.63
C SER A 2 7.33 -13.39 -8.62
N CYS A 3 8.52 -13.87 -8.26
CA CYS A 3 9.75 -13.71 -9.03
C CYS A 3 10.37 -15.05 -9.41
N GLU A 4 11.02 -15.09 -10.57
CA GLU A 4 11.76 -16.28 -11.01
C GLU A 4 13.16 -16.39 -10.37
N LYS A 5 13.73 -15.26 -9.97
CA LYS A 5 15.05 -15.15 -9.34
C LYS A 5 14.92 -14.46 -7.98
N PRO A 6 15.82 -14.75 -7.03
CA PRO A 6 15.82 -14.04 -5.76
C PRO A 6 16.19 -12.57 -5.98
N VAL A 7 15.50 -11.68 -5.28
CA VAL A 7 15.78 -10.24 -5.30
C VAL A 7 16.53 -9.87 -4.02
N ASN A 8 17.64 -9.12 -4.16
CA ASN A 8 18.43 -8.64 -3.03
C ASN A 8 18.20 -7.14 -2.83
N SER A 9 17.07 -6.79 -2.22
CA SER A 9 16.71 -5.40 -1.91
C SER A 9 15.91 -5.35 -0.62
N SER A 10 16.20 -4.34 0.22
CA SER A 10 15.48 -4.09 1.48
C SER A 10 14.04 -3.62 1.29
N LEU A 11 13.65 -3.27 0.06
CA LEU A 11 12.27 -2.93 -0.30
C LEU A 11 11.34 -4.14 -0.26
N TYR A 12 11.90 -5.35 -0.37
CA TYR A 12 11.14 -6.58 -0.47
C TYR A 12 11.21 -7.41 0.80
N LEU A 13 10.05 -7.65 1.39
CA LEU A 13 9.86 -8.57 2.51
C LEU A 13 9.61 -9.98 1.96
N ASP A 14 10.50 -10.93 2.29
CA ASP A 14 10.39 -12.33 1.85
C ASP A 14 9.30 -13.08 2.63
N THR A 15 8.26 -13.51 1.91
CA THR A 15 7.09 -14.21 2.47
C THR A 15 7.25 -15.73 2.51
N SER A 16 8.47 -16.26 2.35
CA SER A 16 8.76 -17.69 2.44
C SER A 16 8.26 -18.31 3.75
N THR A 17 8.29 -17.57 4.86
CA THR A 17 7.83 -18.01 6.19
C THR A 17 6.31 -18.09 6.33
N CYS A 18 5.55 -17.36 5.52
CA CYS A 18 4.08 -17.42 5.50
C CYS A 18 3.55 -18.62 4.70
N ASN A 19 4.41 -19.29 3.95
CA ASN A 19 4.06 -20.48 3.18
C ASN A 19 4.15 -21.71 4.09
N ASN A 20 3.18 -21.87 4.99
CA ASN A 20 3.01 -23.11 5.72
C ASN A 20 2.65 -24.22 4.73
N ASP A 21 3.64 -25.02 4.33
CA ASP A 21 3.48 -26.31 3.65
C ASP A 21 2.82 -27.34 4.58
N SER A 22 1.61 -27.06 5.05
CA SER A 22 0.82 -27.99 5.86
C SER A 22 -0.60 -28.25 5.31
N SER A 23 -0.95 -27.75 4.12
CA SER A 23 -2.23 -28.15 3.49
C SER A 23 -2.36 -27.92 1.97
N SER A 24 -1.32 -28.14 1.17
CA SER A 24 -1.58 -28.39 -0.26
C SER A 24 -0.55 -29.33 -0.87
N ASN A 25 -0.94 -30.61 -1.00
CA ASN A 25 -0.28 -31.62 -1.84
C ASN A 25 -0.37 -31.32 -3.35
N TYR A 26 -0.53 -30.06 -3.75
CA TYR A 26 -0.40 -29.64 -5.13
C TYR A 26 1.00 -29.10 -5.36
N VAL A 27 1.97 -30.02 -5.33
CA VAL A 27 3.22 -29.84 -6.07
C VAL A 27 2.84 -29.84 -7.54
N SER A 28 2.31 -28.71 -8.00
CA SER A 28 2.23 -28.41 -9.42
C SER A 28 3.64 -28.03 -9.85
N HIS A 29 4.08 -28.61 -10.96
CA HIS A 29 5.37 -28.45 -11.62
C HIS A 29 5.68 -27.00 -12.08
N SER A 30 5.21 -25.96 -11.38
CA SER A 30 5.66 -24.60 -11.58
C SER A 30 6.99 -24.43 -10.85
N SER A 31 8.07 -24.20 -11.60
CA SER A 31 9.35 -23.63 -11.14
C SER A 31 9.21 -22.87 -9.82
N LYS A 32 9.97 -23.26 -8.79
CA LYS A 32 10.00 -22.57 -7.48
C LYS A 32 10.15 -21.06 -7.71
N ARG A 33 9.10 -20.29 -7.45
CA ARG A 33 9.12 -18.83 -7.54
C ARG A 33 9.28 -18.23 -6.15
N TYR A 34 10.03 -17.14 -6.07
CA TYR A 34 10.26 -16.37 -4.85
C TYR A 34 9.10 -15.40 -4.64
N ARG A 35 8.59 -15.31 -3.40
CA ARG A 35 7.43 -14.48 -3.08
C ARG A 35 7.83 -13.34 -2.16
N TYR A 36 7.42 -12.14 -2.54
CA TYR A 36 7.77 -10.92 -1.83
C TYR A 36 6.56 -10.02 -1.64
N VAL A 37 6.59 -9.24 -0.56
CA VAL A 37 5.70 -8.10 -0.33
C VAL A 37 6.54 -6.84 -0.31
N GLU A 38 6.02 -5.79 -0.93
CA GLU A 38 6.56 -4.45 -0.88
C GLU A 38 5.49 -3.56 -0.25
N VAL A 39 5.90 -2.69 0.69
CA VAL A 39 4.99 -1.81 1.41
C VAL A 39 5.34 -0.36 1.08
N GLY A 40 4.32 0.47 0.92
CA GLY A 40 4.47 1.87 0.55
C GLY A 40 4.21 2.12 -0.93
N LYS A 41 4.90 3.12 -1.49
CA LYS A 41 4.72 3.49 -2.90
C LYS A 41 5.65 2.68 -3.78
N THR A 42 5.07 1.73 -4.50
CA THR A 42 5.79 0.96 -5.53
C THR A 42 5.79 1.69 -6.86
N ASN A 43 6.97 2.03 -7.38
CA ASN A 43 7.11 2.48 -8.76
C ASN A 43 7.42 1.30 -9.68
N ALA A 44 7.12 1.45 -10.96
CA ALA A 44 7.42 0.40 -11.95
C ALA A 44 8.92 0.07 -12.03
N ILE A 45 9.81 1.02 -11.72
CA ILE A 45 11.26 0.82 -11.67
C ILE A 45 11.72 0.00 -10.46
N ASP A 46 10.91 -0.04 -9.40
CA ASP A 46 11.25 -0.76 -8.18
C ASP A 46 10.98 -2.26 -8.35
N VAL A 47 10.04 -2.63 -9.23
CA VAL A 47 9.69 -4.02 -9.58
C VAL A 47 10.88 -4.73 -10.24
N GLY A 48 11.43 -5.72 -9.55
CA GLY A 48 12.61 -6.46 -10.02
C GLY A 48 12.40 -7.17 -11.36
N ASP A 49 13.49 -7.34 -12.12
CA ASP A 49 13.46 -8.09 -13.38
C ASP A 49 12.94 -9.52 -13.16
N SER A 50 12.09 -9.99 -14.07
CA SER A 50 11.45 -11.32 -13.99
C SER A 50 10.55 -11.50 -12.75
N CYS A 51 10.10 -10.39 -12.15
CA CYS A 51 9.05 -10.38 -11.13
C CYS A 51 7.71 -9.93 -11.70
N GLN A 52 6.64 -10.52 -11.17
CA GLN A 52 5.26 -10.19 -11.51
C GLN A 52 4.51 -9.74 -10.27
N VAL A 53 3.88 -8.56 -10.36
CA VAL A 53 2.93 -8.09 -9.35
C VAL A 53 1.63 -8.88 -9.52
N GLU A 54 1.38 -9.82 -8.60
CA GLU A 54 0.17 -10.66 -8.63
C GLU A 54 -1.04 -10.01 -7.93
N LYS A 55 -0.78 -9.22 -6.88
CA LYS A 55 -1.81 -8.57 -6.06
C LYS A 55 -1.32 -7.22 -5.57
N MET A 56 -2.24 -6.27 -5.47
CA MET A 56 -2.00 -4.94 -4.91
C MET A 56 -3.19 -4.57 -4.04
N PHE A 57 -2.93 -4.03 -2.85
CA PHE A 57 -3.93 -3.63 -1.88
C PHE A 57 -3.69 -2.18 -1.48
N ARG A 58 -4.78 -1.44 -1.26
CA ARG A 58 -4.71 -0.06 -0.80
C ARG A 58 -4.94 -0.06 0.70
N THR A 59 -4.03 0.57 1.44
CA THR A 59 -4.16 0.76 2.88
C THR A 59 -4.01 2.24 3.22
N SER A 60 -4.57 2.65 4.35
CA SER A 60 -4.38 3.98 4.94
C SER A 60 -3.09 4.07 5.77
N TRP A 61 -2.13 3.16 5.51
CA TRP A 61 -0.85 3.10 6.19
C TRP A 61 -0.23 4.50 6.27
N PRO A 62 0.19 4.98 7.46
CA PRO A 62 0.62 6.37 7.70
C PRO A 62 1.92 6.78 6.99
N ARG A 63 2.35 6.01 5.99
CA ARG A 63 3.54 6.22 5.17
C ARG A 63 4.79 6.50 6.00
N ASN A 64 4.90 5.83 7.14
CA ASN A 64 6.17 5.70 7.81
C ASN A 64 7.04 4.82 6.91
N ASP A 65 8.06 5.41 6.30
CA ASP A 65 9.13 4.72 5.55
C ASP A 65 10.01 3.90 6.53
N ASP A 66 9.39 3.21 7.50
CA ASP A 66 10.09 2.34 8.42
C ASP A 66 10.57 1.12 7.64
N PRO A 67 11.89 0.87 7.55
CA PRO A 67 12.40 -0.29 6.87
C PRO A 67 12.12 -1.60 7.64
N ASN A 68 11.68 -1.54 8.90
CA ASN A 68 11.48 -2.69 9.77
C ASN A 68 9.99 -3.04 9.94
N ILE A 69 9.30 -3.23 8.82
CA ILE A 69 7.89 -3.64 8.83
C ILE A 69 7.77 -5.12 9.16
N SER A 70 6.99 -5.45 10.19
CA SER A 70 6.69 -6.84 10.54
C SER A 70 5.45 -7.36 9.79
N TYR A 71 5.31 -8.68 9.74
CA TYR A 71 4.11 -9.32 9.21
C TYR A 71 2.84 -8.96 9.97
N THR A 72 2.95 -8.74 11.28
CA THR A 72 1.82 -8.31 12.11
C THR A 72 1.36 -6.92 11.70
N ASP A 73 2.29 -6.01 11.40
CA ASP A 73 1.94 -4.66 10.93
C ASP A 73 1.22 -4.73 9.57
N ILE A 74 1.73 -5.53 8.64
CA ILE A 74 1.08 -5.77 7.34
C ILE A 74 -0.33 -6.35 7.53
N HIS A 75 -0.50 -7.33 8.41
CA HIS A 75 -1.79 -7.94 8.67
C HIS A 75 -2.80 -6.93 9.23
N ASN A 76 -2.41 -6.18 10.26
CA ASN A 76 -3.27 -5.18 10.90
C ASN A 76 -3.71 -4.09 9.91
N GLU A 77 -2.81 -3.69 9.01
CA GLU A 77 -3.08 -2.63 8.03
C GLU A 77 -3.95 -3.13 6.87
N LEU A 78 -3.82 -4.40 6.48
CA LEU A 78 -4.75 -5.03 5.55
C LEU A 78 -6.13 -5.26 6.18
N GLU A 79 -6.19 -5.59 7.48
CA GLU A 79 -7.45 -5.74 8.22
C GLU A 79 -8.18 -4.40 8.38
N TYR A 80 -7.43 -3.34 8.71
CA TYR A 80 -7.96 -1.98 8.78
C TYR A 80 -8.40 -1.46 7.40
N GLY A 81 -7.59 -1.69 6.37
CA GLY A 81 -7.89 -1.28 5.00
C GLY A 81 -7.54 0.18 4.74
N PHE A 82 -8.42 0.92 4.06
CA PHE A 82 -8.19 2.30 3.64
C PHE A 82 -9.40 3.20 3.95
N GLU A 83 -9.12 4.49 4.11
CA GLU A 83 -10.11 5.52 4.33
C GLU A 83 -10.50 6.19 3.01
N ILE A 84 -11.77 6.57 2.91
CA ILE A 84 -12.32 7.33 1.78
C ILE A 84 -12.66 8.72 2.29
N SER A 85 -12.12 9.74 1.64
CA SER A 85 -12.43 11.14 1.95
C SER A 85 -13.36 11.75 0.91
N TRP A 86 -14.42 12.41 1.38
CA TRP A 86 -15.32 13.23 0.56
C TRP A 86 -14.96 14.71 0.58
N LEU A 87 -13.84 15.07 1.24
CA LEU A 87 -13.44 16.45 1.47
C LEU A 87 -13.39 17.25 0.17
N TYR A 88 -12.83 16.68 -0.91
CA TYR A 88 -12.75 17.37 -2.20
C TYR A 88 -14.14 17.80 -2.72
N GLY A 89 -15.13 16.90 -2.69
CA GLY A 89 -16.49 17.20 -3.15
C GLY A 89 -17.20 18.18 -2.22
N ILE A 90 -17.01 18.04 -0.91
CA ILE A 90 -17.56 18.98 0.08
C ILE A 90 -16.95 20.37 -0.12
N CYS A 91 -15.64 20.47 -0.30
CA CYS A 91 -14.93 21.71 -0.56
C CYS A 91 -15.42 22.39 -1.84
N GLU A 92 -15.65 21.65 -2.93
CA GLU A 92 -16.20 22.23 -4.17
C GLU A 92 -17.64 22.75 -3.98
N SER A 93 -18.41 22.15 -3.07
CA SER A 93 -19.78 22.59 -2.76
C SER A 93 -19.86 23.74 -1.75
N PHE A 94 -18.92 23.81 -0.81
CA PHE A 94 -18.94 24.71 0.33
C PHE A 94 -18.04 25.94 0.14
N CYS A 95 -16.99 25.80 -0.67
CA CYS A 95 -16.09 26.86 -1.07
C CYS A 95 -16.24 27.15 -2.57
N GLU A 96 -15.78 28.30 -3.04
CA GLU A 96 -15.73 28.58 -4.47
C GLU A 96 -14.76 27.64 -5.19
N ARG A 97 -15.11 27.22 -6.41
CA ARG A 97 -14.29 26.30 -7.21
C ARG A 97 -12.88 26.86 -7.41
N GLY A 98 -11.87 26.08 -7.02
CA GLY A 98 -10.46 26.50 -7.07
C GLY A 98 -9.92 27.09 -5.76
N THR A 99 -10.75 27.21 -4.72
CA THR A 99 -10.32 27.62 -3.38
C THR A 99 -9.70 26.43 -2.63
N TYR A 100 -8.60 26.67 -1.91
CA TYR A 100 -8.02 25.64 -1.05
C TYR A 100 -8.94 25.42 0.16
N CYS A 101 -9.05 24.17 0.61
CA CYS A 101 -9.99 23.83 1.66
C CYS A 101 -9.51 22.61 2.44
N TYR A 102 -9.74 22.62 3.76
CA TYR A 102 -9.30 21.58 4.69
C TYR A 102 -10.37 21.34 5.75
N HIS A 103 -10.32 20.16 6.38
CA HIS A 103 -11.14 19.87 7.55
C HIS A 103 -10.35 20.16 8.81
N ASN A 104 -11.03 20.72 9.81
CA ASN A 104 -10.50 20.89 11.15
C ASN A 104 -10.70 19.60 11.97
N ASP A 105 -10.12 19.57 13.17
CA ASP A 105 -10.26 18.45 14.11
C ASP A 105 -11.71 18.20 14.57
N ASP A 106 -12.56 19.23 14.52
CA ASP A 106 -14.00 19.14 14.79
C ASP A 106 -14.82 18.68 13.55
N ASN A 107 -14.13 18.26 12.48
CA ASN A 107 -14.69 17.85 11.21
C ASN A 107 -15.45 18.98 10.47
N SER A 108 -15.30 20.23 10.90
CA SER A 108 -15.78 21.40 10.15
C SER A 108 -14.88 21.67 8.96
N VAL A 109 -15.45 22.20 7.88
CA VAL A 109 -14.72 22.53 6.65
C VAL A 109 -14.40 24.03 6.63
N GLN A 110 -13.15 24.37 6.34
CA GLN A 110 -12.71 25.76 6.18
C GLN A 110 -12.14 26.01 4.78
N CYS A 111 -12.50 27.18 4.25
CA CYS A 111 -12.00 27.69 2.98
C CYS A 111 -10.81 28.62 3.23
N ALA A 112 -9.67 28.33 2.61
CA ALA A 112 -8.51 29.21 2.59
C ALA A 112 -8.51 30.01 1.29
N TYR A 113 -8.93 31.27 1.40
CA TYR A 113 -8.83 32.23 0.31
C TYR A 113 -7.40 32.79 0.30
N ASN A 114 -6.67 32.61 -0.80
CA ASN A 114 -5.42 33.33 -1.00
C ASN A 114 -5.77 34.82 -1.11
N GLY A 115 -5.53 35.57 -0.05
CA GLY A 115 -5.67 37.02 -0.05
C GLY A 115 -4.73 37.64 -1.09
N ALA A 116 -5.26 38.58 -1.87
CA ALA A 116 -4.50 39.46 -2.76
C ALA A 116 -3.46 40.30 -2.00
#